data_AF-A0AAV3P0E3-F1
#
_entry.id   AF-A0AAV3P0E3-F1
#
_cell.length_a   1.000
_cell.length_b   1.000
_cell.length_c   1.000
_cell.angle_alpha   90.00
_cell.angle_beta   90.00
_cell.angle_gamma   90.00
#
_symmetry.space_group_name_H-M   'P 1'
#
loop_
_entity.id
_entity.type
_entity.pdbx_description
1 polymer ?
#
loop_
_entity_poly.entity_id
_entity_poly.type
_entity_poly.pdbx_seq_one_letter_code
_entity_poly.pdbx_strand_id
1 'polypeptide(L)'
;MEESEVGYDSLHRFSLGSPCLSFDIVRDDLGLVRSTFPHTVFCVAGTQATEASSNFIGIFKLSNILGKTSDANAEASDTDSDSSQVPSLQLCKVFHKGVVNRIRAMSQYPHICASWADTGYVQVWDLSSHLNALAESTDTVCNDAIAASNQDPLVKFKHEDEGYALDWSSIEPGRLVSGDSKNFIHLWEPTGATWNIDSNPFVWHTASVEDLQVSTI
;
A
#
# COMPACT_ATOMS: atom_id res chain seq x y z
N MET A 1 -8.03 -25.75 -12.33
CA MET A 1 -6.84 -26.38 -11.72
C MET A 1 -6.97 -26.08 -10.24
N GLU A 2 -7.40 -27.07 -9.46
CA GLU A 2 -7.67 -26.91 -8.03
C GLU A 2 -6.29 -26.89 -7.35
N GLU A 3 -5.77 -25.69 -7.07
CA GLU A 3 -4.50 -25.53 -6.35
C GLU A 3 -4.68 -26.17 -4.97
N SER A 4 -3.91 -27.23 -4.71
CA SER A 4 -3.99 -27.98 -3.48
C SER A 4 -3.70 -27.06 -2.29
N GLU A 5 -4.72 -26.81 -1.46
CA GLU A 5 -4.66 -25.96 -0.26
C GLU A 5 -3.68 -26.49 0.80
N VAL A 6 -3.02 -27.63 0.58
CA VAL A 6 -2.16 -28.33 1.56
C VAL A 6 -0.99 -27.48 2.06
N GLY A 7 -0.55 -26.45 1.31
CA GLY A 7 0.61 -25.61 1.65
C GLY A 7 0.35 -24.33 2.46
N TYR A 8 -0.89 -23.89 2.65
CA TYR A 8 -1.20 -22.58 3.25
C TYR A 8 -2.15 -22.71 4.46
N ASP A 9 -1.91 -21.95 5.52
CA ASP A 9 -2.87 -21.84 6.63
C ASP A 9 -4.06 -20.93 6.27
N SER A 10 -3.88 -20.02 5.31
CA SER A 10 -4.92 -19.13 4.81
C SER A 10 -4.56 -18.71 3.38
N LEU A 11 -5.47 -18.91 2.42
CA LEU A 11 -5.30 -18.51 1.03
C LEU A 11 -6.58 -17.86 0.52
N HIS A 12 -6.51 -16.57 0.23
CA HIS A 12 -7.64 -15.80 -0.31
C HIS A 12 -7.19 -15.06 -1.56
N ARG A 13 -8.04 -15.04 -2.59
CA ARG A 13 -7.77 -14.34 -3.85
C ARG A 13 -8.76 -13.20 -4.02
N PHE A 14 -8.23 -12.02 -4.31
CA PHE A 14 -9.00 -10.83 -4.58
C PHE A 14 -8.44 -10.14 -5.82
N SER A 15 -9.26 -9.31 -6.46
CA SER A 15 -8.88 -8.51 -7.63
C SER A 15 -9.13 -7.04 -7.37
N LEU A 16 -8.19 -6.19 -7.79
CA LEU A 16 -8.31 -4.72 -7.76
C LEU A 16 -8.68 -4.14 -9.14
N GLY A 17 -8.96 -5.01 -10.13
CA GLY A 17 -9.35 -4.62 -11.49
C GLY A 17 -8.17 -4.31 -12.43
N SER A 18 -7.10 -3.69 -11.93
CA SER A 18 -5.87 -3.39 -12.68
C SER A 18 -4.66 -4.09 -12.06
N PRO A 19 -3.64 -4.47 -12.87
CA PRO A 19 -2.40 -5.00 -12.32
C PRO A 19 -1.71 -3.92 -11.48
N CYS A 20 -1.05 -4.35 -10.40
CA CYS A 20 -0.32 -3.47 -9.50
C CYS A 20 1.16 -3.83 -9.53
N LEU A 21 2.03 -2.84 -9.76
CA LEU A 21 3.49 -3.04 -9.73
C LEU A 21 4.03 -3.13 -8.31
N SER A 22 3.36 -2.47 -7.39
CA SER A 22 3.78 -2.38 -6.00
C SER A 22 2.58 -2.34 -5.07
N PHE A 23 2.79 -2.85 -3.87
CA PHE A 23 1.89 -2.72 -2.74
C PHE A 23 2.69 -2.61 -1.46
N ASP A 24 2.04 -2.12 -0.41
CA ASP A 24 2.58 -2.09 0.94
C ASP A 24 1.47 -2.32 1.97
N ILE A 25 1.85 -2.88 3.11
CA ILE A 25 0.94 -3.10 4.24
C ILE A 25 0.89 -1.84 5.09
N VAL A 26 -0.32 -1.32 5.29
CA VAL A 26 -0.56 -0.18 6.18
C VAL A 26 -0.70 -0.73 7.59
N ARG A 27 0.14 -0.25 8.52
CA ARG A 27 0.04 -0.64 9.93
C ARG A 27 -1.29 -0.13 10.52
N ASP A 28 -2.02 -1.03 11.14
CA ASP A 28 -3.25 -0.74 11.88
C ASP A 28 -3.02 -0.68 13.40
N ASP A 29 -4.07 -0.31 14.12
CA ASP A 29 -4.16 -0.22 15.57
C ASP A 29 -5.10 -1.28 16.18
N LEU A 30 -5.39 -2.37 15.46
CA LEU A 30 -6.35 -3.42 15.88
C LEU A 30 -5.81 -4.38 16.96
N GLY A 31 -4.66 -4.06 17.54
CA GLY A 31 -4.00 -4.84 18.59
C GLY A 31 -2.68 -5.46 18.17
N LEU A 32 -1.80 -5.65 19.16
CA LEU A 32 -0.47 -6.22 18.96
C LEU A 32 -0.54 -7.76 18.94
N VAL A 33 0.31 -8.38 18.13
CA VAL A 33 0.52 -9.85 18.10
C VAL A 33 -0.78 -10.62 17.85
N ARG A 34 -1.56 -10.20 16.84
CA ARG A 34 -2.76 -10.92 16.40
C ARG A 34 -2.35 -12.24 15.73
N SER A 35 -2.46 -13.36 16.45
CA SER A 35 -2.07 -14.69 15.97
C SER A 35 -3.25 -15.65 15.75
N THR A 36 -4.48 -15.19 16.00
CA THR A 36 -5.71 -15.98 15.86
C THR A 36 -6.61 -15.38 14.78
N PHE A 37 -7.17 -16.23 13.94
CA PHE A 37 -8.17 -15.84 12.95
C PHE A 37 -9.50 -15.42 13.62
N PRO A 38 -10.33 -14.58 12.95
CA PRO A 38 -10.08 -13.94 11.65
C PRO A 38 -9.06 -12.79 11.72
N HIS A 39 -8.34 -12.57 10.61
CA HIS A 39 -7.45 -11.41 10.46
C HIS A 39 -8.09 -10.29 9.64
N THR A 40 -7.62 -9.07 9.91
CA THR A 40 -7.92 -7.86 9.13
C THR A 40 -6.61 -7.19 8.77
N VAL A 41 -6.44 -6.82 7.50
CA VAL A 41 -5.23 -6.17 6.97
C VAL A 41 -5.64 -4.96 6.13
N PHE A 42 -4.91 -3.86 6.30
CA PHE A 42 -4.99 -2.68 5.45
C PHE A 42 -3.77 -2.63 4.53
N CYS A 43 -3.99 -2.26 3.28
CA CYS A 43 -2.95 -2.19 2.27
C CYS A 43 -3.14 -0.97 1.37
N VAL A 44 -2.04 -0.56 0.76
CA VAL A 44 -2.02 0.34 -0.39
C VAL A 44 -1.37 -0.34 -1.58
N ALA A 45 -1.85 -0.07 -2.79
CA ALA A 45 -1.28 -0.57 -4.03
C ALA A 45 -1.27 0.49 -5.12
N GLY A 46 -0.26 0.42 -5.98
CA GLY A 46 -0.09 1.29 -7.13
C GLY A 46 -0.31 0.54 -8.44
N THR A 47 -1.18 1.05 -9.31
CA THR A 47 -1.55 0.36 -10.55
C THR A 47 -0.62 0.65 -11.73
N GLN A 48 -0.64 -0.27 -12.71
CA GLN A 48 -0.16 -0.09 -14.07
C GLN A 48 -1.29 -0.39 -15.07
N ALA A 49 -2.16 0.58 -15.30
CA ALA A 49 -3.20 0.49 -16.31
C ALA A 49 -2.64 0.77 -17.72
N THR A 50 -3.29 0.19 -18.73
CA THR A 50 -2.96 0.45 -20.15
C THR A 50 -3.13 1.92 -20.53
N GLU A 51 -4.16 2.57 -19.99
CA GLU A 51 -4.43 3.99 -20.18
C GLU A 51 -3.90 4.78 -18.99
N ALA A 52 -3.10 5.81 -19.26
CA ALA A 52 -2.50 6.64 -18.22
C ALA A 52 -3.52 7.29 -17.28
N SER A 53 -4.73 7.60 -17.79
CA SER A 53 -5.85 8.17 -17.04
C SER A 53 -6.59 7.17 -16.14
N SER A 54 -6.27 5.89 -16.24
CA SER A 54 -6.93 4.81 -15.48
C SER A 54 -6.07 4.31 -14.33
N ASN A 55 -4.92 4.95 -14.07
CA ASN A 55 -4.08 4.65 -12.93
C ASN A 55 -4.63 5.25 -11.64
N PHE A 56 -4.47 4.51 -10.54
CA PHE A 56 -4.89 4.94 -9.22
C PHE A 56 -3.99 4.35 -8.13
N ILE A 57 -4.00 4.99 -6.96
CA ILE A 57 -3.59 4.40 -5.70
C ILE A 57 -4.82 3.70 -5.11
N GLY A 58 -4.75 2.38 -4.95
CA GLY A 58 -5.78 1.60 -4.30
C GLY A 58 -5.50 1.51 -2.81
N ILE A 59 -6.43 1.98 -1.97
CA ILE A 59 -6.40 1.81 -0.52
C ILE A 59 -7.45 0.77 -0.18
N PHE A 60 -7.08 -0.31 0.48
CA PHE A 60 -8.03 -1.38 0.72
C PHE A 60 -7.88 -2.07 2.07
N LYS A 61 -9.01 -2.57 2.55
CA LYS A 61 -9.14 -3.35 3.78
C LYS A 61 -9.64 -4.74 3.41
N LEU A 62 -8.86 -5.73 3.81
CA LEU A 62 -9.25 -7.14 3.78
C LEU A 62 -9.71 -7.52 5.18
N SER A 63 -10.96 -7.96 5.33
CA SER A 63 -11.54 -8.37 6.61
C SER A 63 -11.98 -9.82 6.56
N ASN A 64 -12.19 -10.42 7.73
CA ASN A 64 -12.63 -11.82 7.86
C ASN A 64 -11.70 -12.78 7.11
N ILE A 65 -10.39 -12.51 7.09
CA ILE A 65 -9.41 -13.44 6.53
C ILE A 65 -9.41 -14.66 7.44
N LEU A 66 -9.92 -15.78 6.94
CA LEU A 66 -10.06 -17.03 7.69
C LEU A 66 -8.85 -17.94 7.48
N GLY A 67 -8.51 -18.71 8.50
CA GLY A 67 -7.54 -19.80 8.39
C GLY A 67 -8.20 -21.15 8.19
N LYS A 68 -7.37 -22.16 7.95
CA LYS A 68 -7.78 -23.56 7.99
C LYS A 68 -8.34 -23.91 9.36
N THR A 69 -9.52 -24.52 9.38
CA THR A 69 -10.02 -25.22 10.55
C THR A 69 -9.18 -26.47 10.76
N SER A 70 -8.38 -26.51 11.82
CA SER A 70 -7.71 -27.74 12.25
C SER A 70 -8.76 -28.79 12.62
N ASP A 71 -8.69 -29.99 12.02
CA ASP A 71 -9.59 -31.16 12.24
C ASP A 71 -9.68 -31.67 13.70
N ALA A 72 -9.10 -30.97 14.68
CA ALA A 72 -9.05 -31.38 16.08
C ALA A 72 -10.29 -31.00 16.91
N ASN A 73 -11.29 -30.33 16.33
CA ASN A 73 -12.50 -29.88 17.04
C ASN A 73 -13.81 -30.14 16.25
N ALA A 74 -13.85 -31.23 15.47
CA ALA A 74 -15.05 -31.66 14.75
C ALA A 74 -16.08 -32.40 15.65
N GLU A 75 -16.20 -32.00 16.91
CA GLU A 75 -17.25 -32.48 17.82
C GLU A 75 -17.76 -31.30 18.66
N ALA A 76 -19.04 -30.94 18.44
CA ALA A 76 -19.80 -29.82 19.02
C ALA A 76 -19.49 -28.43 18.41
N SER A 77 -20.45 -27.66 17.89
CA SER A 77 -21.89 -27.63 18.12
C SER A 77 -22.61 -27.06 16.90
N ASP A 78 -23.70 -27.73 16.51
CA ASP A 78 -24.74 -27.21 15.63
C ASP A 78 -25.46 -26.07 16.39
N THR A 79 -24.96 -24.85 16.23
CA THR A 79 -25.61 -23.63 16.69
C THR A 79 -25.76 -22.70 15.51
N ASP A 80 -26.99 -22.57 15.03
CA ASP A 80 -27.47 -21.54 14.11
C ASP A 80 -26.99 -20.14 14.54
N SER A 81 -25.83 -19.71 14.02
CA SER A 81 -25.44 -18.30 14.01
C SER A 81 -25.29 -17.85 12.56
N ASP A 82 -26.34 -17.20 12.10
CA ASP A 82 -26.58 -16.69 10.75
C ASP A 82 -25.65 -15.50 10.40
N SER A 83 -24.35 -15.77 10.24
CA SER A 83 -23.42 -14.95 9.45
C SER A 83 -22.18 -15.78 9.09
N SER A 84 -22.20 -16.45 7.93
CA SER A 84 -20.97 -16.97 7.35
C SER A 84 -19.99 -15.81 7.18
N GLN A 85 -18.94 -15.75 8.01
CA GLN A 85 -17.92 -14.69 7.97
C GLN A 85 -17.06 -14.87 6.72
N VAL A 86 -17.59 -14.48 5.56
CA VAL A 86 -16.88 -14.55 4.29
C VAL A 86 -15.80 -13.47 4.26
N PRO A 87 -14.56 -13.81 3.82
CA PRO A 87 -13.52 -12.83 3.55
C PRO A 87 -14.03 -11.72 2.63
N SER A 88 -13.81 -10.47 3.02
CA SER A 88 -14.31 -9.30 2.29
C SER A 88 -13.18 -8.33 1.95
N LEU A 89 -13.25 -7.77 0.74
CA LEU A 89 -12.39 -6.69 0.27
C LEU A 89 -13.21 -5.40 0.15
N GLN A 90 -12.74 -4.36 0.81
CA GLN A 90 -13.24 -2.98 0.67
C GLN A 90 -12.14 -2.13 0.02
N LEU A 91 -12.48 -1.33 -0.99
CA LEU A 91 -11.50 -0.58 -1.80
C LEU A 91 -11.91 0.89 -1.99
N CYS A 92 -10.98 1.79 -1.69
CA CYS A 92 -11.00 3.19 -2.10
C CYS A 92 -9.94 3.41 -3.19
N LYS A 93 -10.23 4.30 -4.14
CA LYS A 93 -9.33 4.61 -5.25
C LYS A 93 -9.03 6.10 -5.26
N VAL A 94 -7.75 6.48 -5.32
CA VAL A 94 -7.30 7.85 -5.53
C VAL A 94 -6.65 7.95 -6.91
N PHE A 95 -7.12 8.86 -7.76
CA PHE A 95 -6.57 9.02 -9.10
C PHE A 95 -5.05 9.31 -9.02
N HIS A 96 -4.28 8.64 -9.88
CA HIS A 96 -2.85 8.85 -9.99
C HIS A 96 -2.47 9.12 -11.44
N LYS A 97 -1.68 10.18 -11.66
CA LYS A 97 -1.22 10.52 -13.01
C LYS A 97 -0.02 9.67 -13.38
N GLY A 98 -0.23 8.73 -14.31
CA GLY A 98 0.80 7.79 -14.73
C GLY A 98 0.87 6.55 -13.84
N VAL A 99 1.69 5.59 -14.25
CA VAL A 99 1.89 4.32 -13.55
C VAL A 99 2.56 4.55 -12.20
N VAL A 100 2.18 3.77 -11.20
CA VAL A 100 2.80 3.80 -9.87
C VAL A 100 3.84 2.68 -9.77
N ASN A 101 5.10 3.02 -10.06
CA ASN A 101 6.24 2.10 -10.04
C ASN A 101 6.49 1.54 -8.64
N ARG A 102 6.42 2.39 -7.61
CA ARG A 102 6.54 1.99 -6.20
C ARG A 102 5.59 2.78 -5.31
N ILE A 103 5.02 2.14 -4.29
CA ILE A 103 4.28 2.78 -3.21
C ILE A 103 4.79 2.25 -1.87
N ARG A 104 4.95 3.14 -0.89
CA ARG A 104 5.37 2.82 0.48
C ARG A 104 4.59 3.60 1.52
N ALA A 105 4.08 2.92 2.52
CA ALA A 105 3.43 3.54 3.68
C ALA A 105 4.48 3.86 4.75
N MET A 106 4.36 5.03 5.38
CA MET A 106 5.28 5.42 6.45
C MET A 106 5.02 4.62 7.72
N SER A 107 6.08 4.07 8.32
CA SER A 107 5.94 3.17 9.46
C SER A 107 5.38 3.81 10.74
N GLN A 108 5.63 5.11 10.95
CA GLN A 108 5.23 5.88 12.12
C GLN A 108 3.87 6.58 11.93
N TYR A 109 3.55 6.97 10.68
CA TYR A 109 2.28 7.57 10.30
C TYR A 109 1.72 6.85 9.06
N PRO A 110 1.06 5.67 9.23
CA PRO A 110 0.71 4.78 8.12
C PRO A 110 -0.26 5.35 7.08
N HIS A 111 -0.97 6.43 7.43
CA HIS A 111 -1.80 7.18 6.49
C HIS A 111 -0.99 8.03 5.50
N ILE A 112 0.28 8.32 5.80
CA ILE A 112 1.19 9.01 4.89
C ILE A 112 1.88 7.99 4.00
N CYS A 113 1.63 8.08 2.70
CA CYS A 113 2.20 7.18 1.71
C CYS A 113 3.01 7.97 0.67
N ALA A 114 4.13 7.42 0.22
CA ALA A 114 4.87 7.96 -0.94
C ALA A 114 4.65 7.06 -2.15
N SER A 115 4.46 7.67 -3.32
CA SER A 115 4.45 7.00 -4.61
C SER A 115 5.60 7.47 -5.49
N TRP A 116 6.15 6.55 -6.27
CA TRP A 116 7.07 6.82 -7.36
C TRP A 116 6.37 6.55 -8.69
N ALA A 117 6.39 7.50 -9.62
CA ALA A 117 5.67 7.43 -10.89
C ALA A 117 6.61 7.27 -12.11
N ASP A 118 6.11 6.64 -13.17
CA ASP A 118 6.73 6.62 -14.52
C ASP A 118 6.89 8.02 -15.12
N THR A 119 6.09 8.99 -14.66
CA THR A 119 6.20 10.41 -15.06
C THR A 119 7.45 11.11 -14.50
N GLY A 120 8.29 10.41 -13.73
CA GLY A 120 9.47 10.96 -13.05
C GLY A 120 9.13 11.76 -11.79
N TYR A 121 7.91 11.61 -11.27
CA TYR A 121 7.49 12.28 -10.04
C TYR A 121 7.48 11.33 -8.85
N VAL A 122 8.00 11.81 -7.74
CA VAL A 122 7.75 11.25 -6.41
C VAL A 122 6.74 12.14 -5.70
N GLN A 123 5.73 11.53 -5.11
CA GLN A 123 4.59 12.22 -4.52
C GLN A 123 4.29 11.67 -3.14
N VAL A 124 3.96 12.52 -2.19
CA VAL A 124 3.52 12.12 -0.84
C VAL A 124 2.05 12.42 -0.68
N TRP A 125 1.31 11.49 -0.10
CA TRP A 125 -0.15 11.49 -0.01
C TRP A 125 -0.59 11.32 1.45
N ASP A 126 -1.61 12.09 1.85
CA ASP A 126 -2.36 11.83 3.07
C ASP A 126 -3.61 11.02 2.72
N LEU A 127 -3.62 9.75 3.11
CA LEU A 127 -4.72 8.81 2.83
C LEU A 127 -5.61 8.57 4.06
N SER A 128 -5.52 9.43 5.09
CA SER A 128 -6.23 9.28 6.36
C SER A 128 -7.74 9.18 6.19
N SER A 129 -8.33 10.05 5.37
CA SER A 129 -9.78 10.06 5.09
C SER A 129 -10.28 8.74 4.50
N HIS A 130 -9.52 8.15 3.56
CA HIS A 130 -9.85 6.89 2.92
C HIS A 130 -9.68 5.71 3.88
N LEU A 131 -8.60 5.69 4.66
CA LEU A 131 -8.36 4.65 5.67
C LEU A 131 -9.44 4.66 6.76
N ASN A 132 -9.82 5.84 7.25
CA ASN A 132 -10.88 5.98 8.25
C ASN A 132 -12.23 5.51 7.69
N ALA A 133 -12.56 5.88 6.44
CA ALA A 133 -13.78 5.41 5.79
C ALA A 133 -13.81 3.87 5.67
N LEU A 134 -12.69 3.24 5.32
CA LEU A 134 -12.57 1.79 5.28
C LEU A 134 -12.68 1.15 6.67
N ALA A 135 -12.07 1.76 7.69
CA ALA A 135 -12.13 1.28 9.06
C ALA A 135 -13.57 1.25 9.58
N GLU A 136 -14.33 2.32 9.36
CA GLU A 136 -15.73 2.47 9.78
C GLU A 136 -16.71 1.64 8.94
N SER A 137 -16.36 1.31 7.70
CA SER A 137 -17.26 0.56 6.81
C SER A 137 -17.47 -0.89 7.25
N THR A 138 -18.74 -1.28 7.38
CA THR A 138 -19.19 -2.65 7.66
C THR A 138 -19.63 -3.41 6.41
N ASP A 139 -19.82 -2.71 5.29
CA ASP A 139 -20.36 -3.29 4.06
C ASP A 139 -19.26 -3.83 3.15
N THR A 140 -19.47 -5.01 2.58
CA THR A 140 -18.61 -5.61 1.55
C THR A 140 -18.72 -4.82 0.24
N VAL A 141 -17.98 -3.70 0.12
CA VAL A 141 -17.98 -2.91 -1.11
C VAL A 141 -16.73 -3.21 -1.94
N CYS A 142 -16.80 -4.26 -2.76
CA CYS A 142 -15.89 -4.46 -3.89
C CYS A 142 -16.60 -4.08 -5.20
N ASN A 143 -16.88 -2.79 -5.39
CA ASN A 143 -17.40 -2.37 -6.68
C ASN A 143 -16.26 -1.78 -7.52
N ASP A 144 -15.90 -2.47 -8.59
CA ASP A 144 -15.06 -1.90 -9.66
C ASP A 144 -15.59 -0.56 -10.18
N ALA A 145 -16.89 -0.30 -9.98
CA ALA A 145 -17.60 0.94 -10.26
C ALA A 145 -17.28 2.12 -9.32
N ILE A 146 -16.49 1.94 -8.24
CA ILE A 146 -16.04 3.07 -7.43
C ILE A 146 -15.11 3.93 -8.29
N ALA A 147 -15.57 5.14 -8.59
CA ALA A 147 -14.78 6.14 -9.29
C ALA A 147 -13.59 6.55 -8.40
N ALA A 148 -12.42 6.74 -9.03
CA ALA A 148 -11.27 7.26 -8.32
C ALA A 148 -11.54 8.71 -7.88
N SER A 149 -11.35 8.99 -6.59
CA SER A 149 -11.42 10.35 -6.08
C SER A 149 -10.25 11.16 -6.60
N ASN A 150 -10.51 12.39 -7.02
CA ASN A 150 -9.47 13.35 -7.33
C ASN A 150 -8.99 13.99 -6.03
N GLN A 151 -7.77 13.65 -5.62
CA GLN A 151 -7.07 14.24 -4.49
C GLN A 151 -5.68 14.66 -4.95
N ASP A 152 -5.24 15.85 -4.55
CA ASP A 152 -3.88 16.29 -4.81
C ASP A 152 -2.89 15.70 -3.79
N PRO A 153 -1.65 15.40 -4.19
CA PRO A 153 -0.61 15.01 -3.24
C PRO A 153 -0.25 16.18 -2.31
N LEU A 154 0.21 15.87 -1.09
CA LEU A 154 0.74 16.86 -0.15
C LEU A 154 1.95 17.59 -0.72
N VAL A 155 2.84 16.84 -1.37
CA VAL A 155 4.03 17.35 -2.03
C VAL A 155 4.35 16.47 -3.24
N LYS A 156 4.95 17.08 -4.26
CA LYS A 156 5.47 16.38 -5.43
C LYS A 156 6.83 16.94 -5.81
N PHE A 157 7.74 16.07 -6.22
CA PHE A 157 9.07 16.42 -6.67
C PHE A 157 9.37 15.68 -7.96
N LYS A 158 10.07 16.35 -8.88
CA LYS A 158 10.40 15.79 -10.18
C LYS A 158 11.87 15.39 -10.20
N HIS A 159 12.12 14.11 -10.47
CA HIS A 159 13.44 13.56 -10.76
C HIS A 159 13.85 13.82 -12.22
N GLU A 160 15.11 13.57 -12.51
CA GLU A 160 15.67 13.75 -13.87
C GLU A 160 15.29 12.58 -14.80
N ASP A 161 14.86 11.46 -14.23
CA ASP A 161 14.23 10.33 -14.94
C ASP A 161 13.22 9.58 -14.05
N GLU A 162 12.54 8.59 -14.61
CA GLU A 162 11.77 7.62 -13.81
C GLU A 162 12.66 6.71 -12.96
N GLY A 163 12.06 5.88 -12.12
CA GLY A 163 12.79 5.05 -11.17
C GLY A 163 11.87 4.13 -10.38
N TYR A 164 12.46 3.40 -9.44
CA TYR A 164 11.76 2.45 -8.57
C TYR A 164 12.20 2.54 -7.11
N ALA A 165 13.36 3.14 -6.81
CA ALA A 165 13.91 3.18 -5.47
C ALA A 165 13.18 4.21 -4.59
N LEU A 166 12.53 3.72 -3.53
CA LEU A 166 11.76 4.54 -2.60
C LEU A 166 11.71 3.85 -1.24
N ASP A 167 12.16 4.54 -0.18
CA ASP A 167 12.10 4.01 1.18
C ASP A 167 11.98 5.09 2.26
N TRP A 168 11.17 4.80 3.27
CA TRP A 168 10.99 5.66 4.45
C TRP A 168 11.99 5.29 5.54
N SER A 169 12.49 6.28 6.28
CA SER A 169 13.23 6.01 7.51
C SER A 169 12.31 5.44 8.58
N SER A 170 12.71 4.32 9.17
CA SER A 170 12.04 3.74 10.34
C SER A 170 12.37 4.47 11.65
N ILE A 171 13.45 5.27 11.66
CA ILE A 171 13.94 5.99 12.85
C ILE A 171 13.43 7.42 12.88
N GLU A 172 13.51 8.11 11.74
CA GLU A 172 13.16 9.51 11.63
C GLU A 172 11.83 9.69 10.87
N PRO A 173 10.72 10.00 11.58
CA PRO A 173 9.41 10.12 10.96
C PRO A 173 9.44 11.18 9.85
N GLY A 174 8.97 10.83 8.66
CA GLY A 174 8.94 11.76 7.53
C GLY A 174 10.21 11.80 6.69
N ARG A 175 11.34 11.25 7.14
CA ARG A 175 12.53 11.15 6.29
C ARG A 175 12.31 10.10 5.20
N LEU A 176 12.53 10.47 3.95
CA LEU A 176 12.36 9.60 2.77
C LEU A 176 13.60 9.70 1.88
N VAL A 177 13.97 8.59 1.26
CA VAL A 177 14.97 8.55 0.19
C VAL A 177 14.36 8.03 -1.10
N SER A 178 14.79 8.60 -2.21
CA SER A 178 14.20 8.34 -3.51
C SER A 178 15.32 8.34 -4.57
N GLY A 179 15.40 7.31 -5.43
CA GLY A 179 16.45 7.13 -6.45
C GLY A 179 15.92 6.88 -7.85
N ASP A 180 16.52 7.51 -8.87
CA ASP A 180 16.10 7.40 -10.27
C ASP A 180 17.05 6.57 -11.17
N SER A 181 16.58 6.32 -12.39
CA SER A 181 17.29 5.52 -13.40
C SER A 181 18.54 6.20 -13.96
N LYS A 182 18.72 7.49 -13.65
CA LYS A 182 19.86 8.28 -14.09
C LYS A 182 20.99 8.35 -13.09
N ASN A 183 20.87 7.70 -11.92
CA ASN A 183 21.82 7.64 -10.80
C ASN A 183 21.61 8.65 -9.67
N PHE A 184 20.56 9.47 -9.71
CA PHE A 184 20.35 10.52 -8.72
C PHE A 184 19.53 10.01 -7.53
N ILE A 185 20.05 10.24 -6.33
CA ILE A 185 19.35 9.97 -5.07
C ILE A 185 19.02 11.29 -4.41
N HIS A 186 17.75 11.50 -4.07
CA HIS A 186 17.28 12.65 -3.32
C HIS A 186 16.85 12.25 -1.91
N LEU A 187 17.24 13.09 -0.95
CA LEU A 187 16.82 13.00 0.44
C LEU A 187 15.72 14.02 0.71
N TRP A 188 14.67 13.54 1.37
CA TRP A 188 13.50 14.31 1.74
C TRP A 188 13.48 14.44 3.25
N GLU A 189 13.57 15.67 3.73
CA GLU A 189 13.56 15.99 5.15
C GLU A 189 12.23 16.63 5.54
N PRO A 190 11.54 16.14 6.57
CA PRO A 190 10.28 16.72 7.01
C PRO A 190 10.49 18.13 7.60
N THR A 191 9.67 19.08 7.19
CA THR A 191 9.64 20.46 7.71
C THR A 191 8.23 20.81 8.16
N GLY A 192 7.84 20.30 9.33
CA GLY A 192 6.51 20.53 9.91
C GLY A 192 5.40 19.88 9.08
N ALA A 193 4.83 20.63 8.13
CA ALA A 193 3.72 20.19 7.26
C ALA A 193 4.14 19.81 5.83
N THR A 194 5.42 20.00 5.48
CA THR A 194 5.95 19.74 4.12
C THR A 194 7.28 18.99 4.18
N TRP A 195 7.92 18.80 3.03
CA TRP A 195 9.27 18.24 2.92
C TRP A 195 10.20 19.24 2.26
N ASN A 196 11.39 19.38 2.84
CA ASN A 196 12.54 19.98 2.18
C ASN A 196 13.27 18.88 1.40
N ILE A 197 13.30 19.00 0.07
CA ILE A 197 14.02 18.06 -0.78
C ILE A 197 15.36 18.69 -1.17
N ASP A 198 16.46 17.97 -0.95
CA ASP A 198 17.77 18.47 -1.38
C ASP A 198 17.80 18.62 -2.91
N SER A 199 18.10 19.83 -3.37
CA SER A 199 18.23 20.13 -4.80
C SER A 199 19.53 19.57 -5.39
N ASN A 200 20.51 19.23 -4.55
CA ASN A 200 21.73 18.53 -4.96
C ASN A 200 21.58 17.04 -4.65
N PRO A 201 21.35 16.18 -5.67
CA PRO A 201 21.27 14.75 -5.44
C PRO A 201 22.61 14.16 -5.01
N PHE A 202 22.57 13.07 -4.26
CA PHE A 202 23.73 12.21 -4.09
C PHE A 202 23.99 11.46 -5.40
N VAL A 203 25.22 11.58 -5.91
CA VAL A 203 25.70 10.93 -7.15
C VAL A 203 26.83 9.97 -6.80
N TRP A 204 26.50 8.90 -6.10
CA TRP A 204 27.48 7.87 -5.71
C TRP A 204 27.51 6.69 -6.67
N HIS A 205 26.47 6.55 -7.50
CA HIS A 205 26.37 5.50 -8.51
C HIS A 205 26.69 6.04 -9.90
N THR A 206 27.17 5.18 -10.79
CA THR A 206 27.42 5.52 -12.21
C THR A 206 26.34 5.00 -13.14
N ALA A 207 25.30 4.36 -12.60
CA ALA A 207 24.19 3.75 -13.31
C ALA A 207 22.91 3.89 -12.47
N SER A 208 21.80 3.39 -13.02
CA SER A 208 20.47 3.39 -12.40
C SER A 208 20.48 2.95 -10.93
N VAL A 209 19.70 3.66 -10.10
CA VAL A 209 19.42 3.27 -8.71
C VAL A 209 18.16 2.41 -8.68
N GLU A 210 18.35 1.10 -8.58
CA GLU A 210 17.26 0.14 -8.65
C GLU A 210 16.48 -0.01 -7.33
N ASP A 211 17.17 0.11 -6.20
CA ASP A 211 16.55 0.01 -4.88
C ASP A 211 17.36 0.79 -3.83
N LEU A 212 16.67 1.24 -2.79
CA LEU A 212 17.26 1.90 -1.63
C LEU A 212 16.60 1.37 -0.37
N GLN A 213 17.38 1.33 0.70
CA GLN A 213 16.86 1.03 2.03
C GLN A 213 17.55 1.93 3.04
N VAL A 214 16.76 2.61 3.88
CA VAL A 214 17.28 3.41 4.99
C VAL A 214 17.66 2.46 6.13
N SER A 215 18.79 2.74 6.79
CA SER A 215 19.22 2.00 7.97
C SER A 215 18.12 1.96 9.04
N THR A 216 17.99 0.81 9.69
CA THR A 216 17.05 0.58 10.82
C THR A 216 17.73 0.71 12.19
N ILE A 217 19.04 1.01 12.21
CA ILE A 217 19.86 1.26 13.40
C ILE A 217 20.39 2.70 13.42
#